data_AF-A0A371JW45-F1
#
_entry.id   AF-A0A371JW45-F1
#
_cell.length_a   1.000
_cell.length_b   1.000
_cell.length_c   1.000
_cell.angle_alpha   90.00
_cell.angle_beta   90.00
_cell.angle_gamma   90.00
#
_symmetry.space_group_name_H-M   'P 1'
#
loop_
_entity.id
_entity.type
_entity.pdbx_description
1 polymer ?
#
loop_
_entity_poly.entity_id
_entity_poly.type
_entity_poly.pdbx_seq_one_letter_code
_entity_poly.pdbx_strand_id
1 'polypeptide(L)'
;MLSCKQEKGELSKIQGQQIQIDSVLKSVDSIESYVAPYRNRINQVLDSTLAYAPKSLLLDDGIRNMSMGNLMADIVLWETTPLFNKRTGKELDFVVLNRGGIRSIISAGNVNARTAYEVMPFENYISVVELSGTAVRELINFVCSASRVHPIAGMQIVLDKKGGLESVNIQGKPFDENRTYFVATSDYLVQGGPSIGFFNEIISTTDTGYLLRNAIIDHFRKVDTLTAKVDDRFIQLQ
;
A
#
# COMPACT_ATOMS: atom_id res chain seq x y z
N MET A 1 68.65 -29.32 23.63
CA MET A 1 67.51 -28.49 24.05
C MET A 1 66.40 -28.67 23.01
N LEU A 2 65.34 -29.41 23.35
CA LEU A 2 64.17 -29.57 22.48
C LEU A 2 63.13 -28.52 22.91
N SER A 3 62.82 -27.61 21.99
CA SER A 3 61.87 -26.52 22.17
C SER A 3 60.47 -27.00 21.78
N CYS A 4 59.54 -27.07 22.75
CA CYS A 4 58.13 -27.34 22.46
C CYS A 4 57.48 -26.05 21.93
N LYS A 5 57.13 -26.05 20.64
CA LYS A 5 56.19 -25.06 20.08
C LYS A 5 54.82 -25.31 20.73
N GLN A 6 54.31 -24.34 21.48
CA GLN A 6 52.90 -24.33 21.86
C GLN A 6 52.08 -24.17 20.58
N GLU A 7 51.42 -25.23 20.16
CA GLU A 7 50.43 -25.16 19.09
C GLU A 7 49.33 -24.19 19.52
N LYS A 8 49.09 -23.16 18.70
CA LYS A 8 47.94 -22.27 18.87
C LYS A 8 46.71 -23.13 18.65
N GLY A 9 45.91 -23.34 19.71
CA GLY A 9 44.71 -24.15 19.63
C GLY A 9 43.82 -23.71 18.47
N GLU A 10 43.61 -24.60 17.51
CA GLU A 10 42.69 -24.37 16.40
C GLU A 10 41.26 -24.60 16.89
N LEU A 11 40.34 -23.73 16.46
CA LEU A 11 38.93 -23.86 16.74
C LEU A 11 38.42 -25.20 16.21
N SER A 12 38.15 -26.15 17.11
CA SER A 12 37.78 -27.51 16.73
C SER A 12 36.29 -27.69 16.45
N LYS A 13 35.43 -26.86 17.06
CA LYS A 13 33.97 -26.93 16.88
C LYS A 13 33.28 -25.66 17.33
N ILE A 14 32.29 -25.20 16.55
CA ILE A 14 31.26 -24.27 17.01
C ILE A 14 29.97 -25.07 17.18
N GLN A 15 29.34 -24.95 18.35
CA GLN A 15 27.97 -25.42 18.58
C GLN A 15 27.08 -24.21 18.86
N GLY A 16 25.97 -24.13 18.14
CA GLY A 16 24.91 -23.17 18.38
C GLY A 16 23.57 -23.90 18.40
N GLN A 17 22.66 -23.41 19.23
CA GLN A 17 21.27 -23.85 19.25
C GLN A 17 20.37 -22.63 19.16
N GLN A 18 19.36 -22.69 18.29
CA GLN A 18 18.31 -21.69 18.28
C GLN A 18 17.38 -21.95 19.47
N ILE A 19 17.29 -20.97 20.36
CA ILE A 19 16.28 -20.96 21.41
C ILE A 19 15.01 -20.38 20.79
N GLN A 20 13.95 -21.20 20.72
CA GLN A 20 12.65 -20.73 20.25
C GLN A 20 12.02 -19.84 21.32
N ILE A 21 11.49 -18.70 20.89
CA ILE A 21 10.71 -17.80 21.75
C ILE A 21 9.24 -18.09 21.46
N ASP A 22 8.63 -18.92 22.29
CA ASP A 22 7.24 -19.37 22.15
C ASP A 22 6.46 -19.26 23.47
N SER A 23 5.20 -19.73 23.47
CA SER A 23 4.30 -19.65 24.62
C SER A 23 4.68 -20.54 25.81
N VAL A 24 5.70 -21.40 25.69
CA VAL A 24 6.21 -22.21 26.79
C VAL A 24 7.06 -21.37 27.75
N LEU A 25 7.65 -20.28 27.25
CA LEU A 25 8.38 -19.32 28.08
C LEU A 25 7.40 -18.43 28.84
N LYS A 26 7.60 -18.31 30.16
CA LYS A 26 6.83 -17.38 30.99
C LYS A 26 7.31 -15.95 30.77
N SER A 27 6.36 -15.03 30.68
CA SER A 27 6.65 -13.59 30.74
C SER A 27 7.35 -13.24 32.06
N VAL A 28 8.25 -12.25 32.01
CA VAL A 28 8.91 -11.72 33.20
C VAL A 28 8.02 -10.60 33.78
N ASP A 29 7.53 -10.78 35.01
CA ASP A 29 6.55 -9.88 35.64
C ASP A 29 7.00 -8.42 35.69
N SER A 30 8.30 -8.17 35.89
CA SER A 30 8.86 -6.81 35.91
C SER A 30 8.79 -6.13 34.53
N ILE A 31 9.04 -6.89 33.45
CA ILE A 31 8.92 -6.39 32.07
C ILE A 31 7.44 -6.17 31.73
N GLU A 32 6.57 -7.11 32.12
CA GLU A 32 5.13 -6.99 31.86
C GLU A 32 4.54 -5.76 32.54
N SER A 33 4.88 -5.54 33.81
CA SER A 33 4.46 -4.36 34.59
C SER A 33 4.99 -3.06 33.98
N TYR A 34 6.22 -3.07 33.46
CA TYR A 34 6.82 -1.90 32.80
C TYR A 34 6.13 -1.57 31.47
N VAL A 35 5.77 -2.57 30.67
CA VAL A 35 5.15 -2.38 29.34
C VAL A 35 3.64 -2.10 29.43
N ALA A 36 2.97 -2.57 30.48
CA ALA A 36 1.52 -2.42 30.69
C ALA A 36 0.96 -1.00 30.44
N PRO A 37 1.49 0.10 31.02
CA PRO A 37 0.93 1.43 30.80
C PRO A 37 1.01 1.88 29.33
N TYR A 38 2.09 1.54 28.62
CA TYR A 38 2.25 1.85 27.20
C TYR A 38 1.25 1.06 26.35
N ARG A 39 1.10 -0.24 26.63
CA ARG A 39 0.13 -1.11 25.95
C ARG A 39 -1.30 -0.60 26.15
N ASN A 40 -1.65 -0.23 27.38
CA ASN A 40 -2.98 0.30 27.70
C ASN A 40 -3.26 1.61 26.95
N ARG A 41 -2.28 2.52 26.88
CA ARG A 41 -2.42 3.76 26.11
C ARG A 41 -2.58 3.49 24.61
N ILE A 42 -1.79 2.58 24.06
CA ILE A 42 -1.89 2.17 22.65
C ILE A 42 -3.29 1.60 22.38
N ASN A 43 -3.78 0.67 23.20
CA ASN A 43 -5.11 0.09 23.04
C ASN A 43 -6.21 1.16 23.10
N GLN A 44 -6.15 2.08 24.06
CA GLN A 44 -7.14 3.17 24.15
C GLN A 44 -7.19 4.03 22.86
N VAL A 45 -6.03 4.38 22.31
CA VAL A 45 -5.94 5.20 21.10
C VAL A 45 -6.37 4.41 19.87
N LEU A 46 -5.95 3.14 19.77
CA LEU A 46 -6.16 2.32 18.58
C LEU A 46 -7.56 1.72 18.48
N ASP A 47 -8.22 1.45 19.62
CA ASP A 47 -9.48 0.71 19.67
C ASP A 47 -10.72 1.63 19.62
N SER A 48 -10.53 2.94 19.74
CA SER A 48 -11.61 3.93 19.57
C SER A 48 -12.17 3.85 18.15
N THR A 49 -13.49 3.63 18.05
CA THR A 49 -14.17 3.53 16.74
C THR A 49 -14.08 4.86 16.00
N LEU A 50 -13.65 4.81 14.74
CA LEU A 50 -13.50 5.96 13.85
C LEU A 50 -14.58 5.98 12.76
N ALA A 51 -14.90 4.82 12.19
CA ALA A 51 -15.90 4.66 11.15
C ALA A 51 -16.63 3.31 11.29
N TYR A 52 -17.65 3.10 10.46
CA TYR A 52 -18.39 1.83 10.36
C TYR A 52 -18.31 1.24 8.95
N ALA A 53 -18.01 -0.06 8.83
CA ALA A 53 -18.10 -0.80 7.58
C ALA A 53 -19.41 -1.59 7.54
N PRO A 54 -20.37 -1.27 6.66
CA PRO A 54 -21.67 -1.96 6.61
C PRO A 54 -21.57 -3.38 6.04
N LYS A 55 -20.50 -3.66 5.29
CA LYS A 55 -20.17 -4.96 4.72
C LYS A 55 -18.65 -5.13 4.74
N SER A 56 -18.21 -6.38 4.67
CA SER A 56 -16.78 -6.66 4.54
C SER A 56 -16.25 -6.16 3.19
N LEU A 57 -15.07 -5.56 3.22
CA LEU A 57 -14.30 -5.15 2.03
C LEU A 57 -13.19 -6.17 1.81
N LEU A 58 -13.25 -6.85 0.68
CA LEU A 58 -12.49 -8.07 0.42
C LEU A 58 -11.36 -7.84 -0.58
N LEU A 59 -10.43 -8.80 -0.62
CA LEU A 59 -9.26 -8.78 -1.49
C LEU A 59 -9.41 -9.64 -2.76
N ASP A 60 -10.58 -10.26 -2.92
CA ASP A 60 -10.89 -11.30 -3.90
C ASP A 60 -12.36 -11.28 -4.37
N ASP A 61 -13.08 -10.17 -4.14
CA ASP A 61 -14.49 -10.02 -4.53
C ASP A 61 -14.71 -9.51 -5.96
N GLY A 62 -13.65 -9.30 -6.73
CA GLY A 62 -13.72 -8.91 -8.14
C GLY A 62 -12.54 -9.45 -8.96
N ILE A 63 -12.74 -9.47 -10.28
CA ILE A 63 -11.82 -10.11 -11.23
C ILE A 63 -10.61 -9.23 -11.52
N ARG A 64 -10.83 -7.93 -11.75
CA ARG A 64 -9.80 -6.96 -12.19
C ARG A 64 -9.63 -5.77 -11.26
N ASN A 65 -10.54 -5.60 -10.32
CA ASN A 65 -10.46 -4.71 -9.16
C ASN A 65 -11.17 -5.40 -7.99
N MET A 66 -11.01 -4.87 -6.78
CA MET A 66 -11.53 -5.45 -5.55
C MET A 66 -11.98 -4.32 -4.63
N SER A 67 -13.00 -4.54 -3.80
CA SER A 67 -13.56 -3.47 -2.96
C SER A 67 -12.53 -2.88 -1.98
N MET A 68 -11.68 -3.72 -1.39
CA MET A 68 -10.63 -3.26 -0.48
C MET A 68 -9.58 -2.41 -1.19
N GLY A 69 -9.11 -2.87 -2.35
CA GLY A 69 -8.18 -2.15 -3.21
C GLY A 69 -8.75 -0.82 -3.67
N ASN A 70 -10.02 -0.83 -4.09
CA ASN A 70 -10.74 0.36 -4.52
C ASN A 70 -10.78 1.42 -3.41
N LEU A 71 -11.18 1.04 -2.19
CA LEU A 71 -11.16 1.95 -1.05
C LEU A 71 -9.76 2.53 -0.82
N MET A 72 -8.71 1.71 -0.82
CA MET A 72 -7.34 2.19 -0.56
C MET A 72 -6.86 3.18 -1.60
N ALA A 73 -7.10 2.91 -2.89
CA ALA A 73 -6.72 3.82 -3.95
C ALA A 73 -7.54 5.12 -3.89
N ASP A 74 -8.83 5.04 -3.54
CA ASP A 74 -9.70 6.20 -3.39
C ASP A 74 -9.27 7.09 -2.23
N ILE A 75 -8.96 6.50 -1.06
CA ILE A 75 -8.42 7.24 0.09
C ILE A 75 -7.16 7.99 -0.32
N VAL A 76 -6.21 7.33 -0.97
CA VAL A 76 -4.96 7.99 -1.40
C VAL A 76 -5.28 9.12 -2.38
N LEU A 77 -6.24 8.94 -3.30
CA LEU A 77 -6.65 10.00 -4.22
C LEU A 77 -7.25 11.20 -3.45
N TRP A 78 -8.26 10.95 -2.61
CA TRP A 78 -8.97 11.99 -1.86
C TRP A 78 -8.09 12.77 -0.90
N GLU A 79 -7.19 12.08 -0.20
CA GLU A 79 -6.31 12.68 0.80
C GLU A 79 -5.11 13.40 0.17
N THR A 80 -4.63 12.92 -0.97
CA THR A 80 -3.44 13.50 -1.63
C THR A 80 -3.78 14.66 -2.55
N THR A 81 -4.92 14.63 -3.25
CA THR A 81 -5.32 15.71 -4.19
C THR A 81 -5.26 17.11 -3.56
N PRO A 82 -5.93 17.42 -2.43
CA PRO A 82 -5.90 18.77 -1.87
C PRO A 82 -4.51 19.15 -1.35
N LEU A 83 -3.76 18.19 -0.81
CA LEU A 83 -2.39 18.41 -0.32
C LEU A 83 -1.44 18.76 -1.47
N PHE A 84 -1.50 17.99 -2.56
CA PHE A 84 -0.65 18.15 -3.73
C PHE A 84 -0.94 19.48 -4.42
N ASN A 85 -2.21 19.78 -4.71
CA ASN A 85 -2.61 21.04 -5.31
C ASN A 85 -2.15 22.24 -4.46
N LYS A 86 -2.36 22.21 -3.15
CA LYS A 86 -1.93 23.30 -2.25
C LYS A 86 -0.41 23.54 -2.27
N ARG A 87 0.40 22.49 -2.45
CA ARG A 87 1.86 22.60 -2.43
C ARG A 87 2.47 22.95 -3.77
N THR A 88 1.87 22.51 -4.87
CA THR A 88 2.50 22.59 -6.19
C THR A 88 1.71 23.42 -7.21
N GLY A 89 0.43 23.70 -6.93
CA GLY A 89 -0.50 24.29 -7.89
C GLY A 89 -0.90 23.36 -9.04
N LYS A 90 -0.57 22.06 -8.95
CA LYS A 90 -0.84 21.05 -9.98
C LYS A 90 -1.97 20.12 -9.53
N GLU A 91 -2.70 19.58 -10.50
CA GLU A 91 -3.75 18.58 -10.27
C GLU A 91 -3.16 17.16 -10.25
N LEU A 92 -3.71 16.31 -9.39
CA LEU A 92 -3.37 14.89 -9.34
C LEU A 92 -4.24 14.13 -10.35
N ASP A 93 -3.63 13.36 -11.25
CA ASP A 93 -4.38 12.67 -12.30
C ASP A 93 -4.97 11.33 -11.84
N PHE A 94 -4.18 10.48 -11.19
CA PHE A 94 -4.66 9.18 -10.74
C PHE A 94 -3.77 8.57 -9.63
N VAL A 95 -4.22 7.44 -9.10
CA VAL A 95 -3.49 6.64 -8.11
C VAL A 95 -3.19 5.26 -8.68
N VAL A 96 -2.00 4.73 -8.37
CA VAL A 96 -1.70 3.30 -8.49
C VAL A 96 -1.01 2.81 -7.22
N LEU A 97 -1.49 1.69 -6.69
CA LEU A 97 -0.92 1.01 -5.53
C LEU A 97 -0.55 -0.43 -5.90
N ASN A 98 0.32 -1.05 -5.10
CA ASN A 98 0.59 -2.47 -5.23
C ASN A 98 -0.32 -3.30 -4.35
N ARG A 99 -0.85 -4.39 -4.91
CA ARG A 99 -1.60 -5.40 -4.15
C ARG A 99 -0.85 -5.91 -2.91
N GLY A 100 0.48 -5.97 -2.99
CA GLY A 100 1.35 -6.41 -1.89
C GLY A 100 1.30 -5.51 -0.65
N GLY A 101 0.97 -4.23 -0.83
CA GLY A 101 0.83 -3.25 0.25
C GLY A 101 -0.40 -3.46 1.12
N ILE A 102 -1.47 -4.07 0.57
CA ILE A 102 -2.71 -4.35 1.30
C ILE A 102 -2.65 -5.76 1.90
N ARG A 103 -2.67 -5.84 3.23
CA ARG A 103 -2.36 -7.05 4.00
C ARG A 103 -3.56 -7.70 4.66
N SER A 104 -4.66 -6.98 4.82
CA SER A 104 -5.88 -7.47 5.44
C SER A 104 -7.13 -6.94 4.73
N ILE A 105 -8.24 -7.63 4.95
CA ILE A 105 -9.58 -7.15 4.65
C ILE A 105 -10.04 -6.14 5.71
N ILE A 106 -11.16 -5.46 5.47
CA ILE A 106 -11.93 -4.80 6.53
C ILE A 106 -13.21 -5.61 6.74
N SER A 107 -13.42 -6.14 7.93
CA SER A 107 -14.67 -6.84 8.27
C SER A 107 -15.81 -5.86 8.48
N ALA A 108 -17.05 -6.30 8.25
CA ALA A 108 -18.21 -5.52 8.64
C ALA A 108 -18.19 -5.20 10.15
N GLY A 109 -18.59 -3.99 10.53
CA GLY A 109 -18.59 -3.52 11.91
C GLY A 109 -17.75 -2.27 12.14
N ASN A 110 -17.33 -2.07 13.38
CA ASN A 110 -16.55 -0.91 13.79
C ASN A 110 -15.14 -0.95 13.21
N VAL A 111 -14.73 0.17 12.64
CA VAL A 111 -13.39 0.38 12.09
C VAL A 111 -12.67 1.39 12.96
N ASN A 112 -11.43 1.09 13.30
CA ASN A 112 -10.62 1.93 14.18
C ASN A 112 -9.19 2.09 13.61
N ALA A 113 -8.31 2.76 14.35
CA ALA A 113 -6.94 2.94 13.88
C ALA A 113 -6.19 1.61 13.78
N ARG A 114 -6.47 0.62 14.64
CA ARG A 114 -5.89 -0.73 14.53
C ARG A 114 -6.19 -1.37 13.18
N THR A 115 -7.42 -1.20 12.68
CA THR A 115 -7.79 -1.66 11.33
C THR A 115 -6.85 -1.10 10.26
N ALA A 116 -6.48 0.19 10.33
CA ALA A 116 -5.54 0.78 9.38
C ALA A 116 -4.13 0.17 9.48
N TYR A 117 -3.65 -0.13 10.69
CA TYR A 117 -2.38 -0.83 10.92
C TYR A 117 -2.40 -2.26 10.36
N GLU A 118 -3.52 -2.97 10.47
CA GLU A 118 -3.66 -4.33 9.92
C GLU A 118 -3.72 -4.32 8.39
N VAL A 119 -4.42 -3.34 7.80
CA VAL A 119 -4.62 -3.21 6.36
C VAL A 119 -3.33 -2.83 5.64
N MET A 120 -2.60 -1.81 6.10
CA MET A 120 -1.31 -1.41 5.53
C MET A 120 -0.28 -1.15 6.65
N PRO A 121 0.40 -2.21 7.14
CA PRO A 121 1.29 -2.14 8.30
C PRO A 121 2.64 -1.47 8.01
N PHE A 122 2.95 -1.22 6.74
CA PHE A 122 4.24 -0.64 6.34
C PHE A 122 4.29 0.87 6.63
N GLU A 123 5.49 1.38 6.86
CA GLU A 123 5.74 2.82 7.07
C GLU A 123 6.06 3.55 5.77
N ASN A 124 5.25 3.27 4.74
CA ASN A 124 5.40 3.89 3.43
C ASN A 124 4.76 5.28 3.41
N TYR A 125 5.44 6.22 2.76
CA TYR A 125 4.91 7.54 2.46
C TYR A 125 4.21 7.55 1.09
N ILE A 126 3.21 8.43 0.96
CA ILE A 126 2.62 8.72 -0.35
C ILE A 126 3.61 9.61 -1.13
N SER A 127 3.93 9.23 -2.35
CA SER A 127 4.73 10.02 -3.29
C SER A 127 3.89 10.32 -4.53
N VAL A 128 4.06 11.50 -5.10
CA VAL A 128 3.48 11.85 -6.41
C VAL A 128 4.59 11.89 -7.45
N VAL A 129 4.50 11.04 -8.46
CA VAL A 129 5.47 11.00 -9.57
C VAL A 129 4.89 11.68 -10.80
N GLU A 130 5.74 12.41 -11.51
CA GLU A 130 5.44 12.94 -12.84
C GLU A 130 5.95 11.95 -13.89
N LEU A 131 5.04 11.50 -14.76
CA LEU A 131 5.32 10.53 -15.81
C LEU A 131 4.97 11.12 -17.17
N SER A 132 5.76 10.78 -18.20
CA SER A 132 5.35 10.99 -19.59
C SER A 132 4.14 10.11 -19.94
N GLY A 133 3.37 10.50 -20.95
CA GLY A 133 2.27 9.67 -21.42
C GLY A 133 2.74 8.28 -21.84
N THR A 134 3.90 8.15 -22.49
CA THR A 134 4.49 6.84 -22.82
C THR A 134 4.77 5.99 -21.58
N ALA A 135 5.33 6.56 -20.51
CA ALA A 135 5.54 5.84 -19.25
C ALA A 135 4.21 5.44 -18.59
N VAL A 136 3.16 6.28 -18.70
CA VAL A 136 1.80 5.93 -18.24
C VAL A 136 1.21 4.79 -19.07
N ARG A 137 1.41 4.78 -20.39
CA ARG A 137 0.99 3.68 -21.27
C ARG A 137 1.60 2.35 -20.84
N GLU A 138 2.90 2.34 -20.55
CA GLU A 138 3.61 1.16 -20.05
C GLU A 138 3.07 0.69 -18.70
N LEU A 139 2.84 1.63 -17.76
CA LEU A 139 2.24 1.34 -16.46
C LEU A 139 0.84 0.72 -16.60
N ILE A 140 0.01 1.24 -17.50
CA ILE A 140 -1.33 0.69 -17.77
C ILE A 140 -1.21 -0.74 -18.31
N ASN A 141 -0.33 -0.98 -19.28
CA ASN A 141 -0.10 -2.31 -19.84
C ASN A 141 0.37 -3.30 -18.78
N PHE A 142 1.27 -2.88 -17.88
CA PHE A 142 1.71 -3.67 -16.75
C PHE A 142 0.54 -4.02 -15.81
N VAL A 143 -0.24 -3.02 -15.38
CA VAL A 143 -1.40 -3.25 -14.51
C VAL A 143 -2.44 -4.19 -15.14
N CYS A 144 -2.66 -4.11 -16.45
CA CYS A 144 -3.61 -4.96 -17.17
C CYS A 144 -3.15 -6.42 -17.30
N SER A 145 -1.83 -6.63 -17.41
CA SER A 145 -1.22 -7.95 -17.63
C SER A 145 -0.73 -8.62 -16.33
N ALA A 146 -0.68 -7.89 -15.22
CA ALA A 146 -0.24 -8.39 -13.94
C ALA A 146 -1.13 -9.54 -13.43
N SER A 147 -0.51 -10.58 -12.88
CA SER A 147 -1.23 -11.70 -12.23
C SER A 147 -1.94 -11.27 -10.94
N ARG A 148 -1.49 -10.17 -10.33
CA ARG A 148 -2.09 -9.58 -9.14
C ARG A 148 -2.86 -8.33 -9.54
N VAL A 149 -4.08 -8.20 -8.99
CA VAL A 149 -4.92 -7.02 -9.19
C VAL A 149 -4.36 -5.83 -8.40
N HIS A 150 -3.72 -4.90 -9.11
CA HIS A 150 -3.16 -3.68 -8.56
C HIS A 150 -4.23 -2.58 -8.44
N PRO A 151 -4.46 -2.03 -7.23
CA PRO A 151 -5.47 -0.99 -7.06
C PRO A 151 -5.16 0.29 -7.82
N ILE A 152 -6.17 0.85 -8.48
CA ILE A 152 -6.12 2.15 -9.17
C ILE A 152 -7.29 3.03 -8.74
N ALA A 153 -7.15 4.34 -8.83
CA ALA A 153 -8.25 5.30 -8.69
C ALA A 153 -8.05 6.49 -9.64
N GLY A 154 -9.14 7.11 -10.10
CA GLY A 154 -9.08 8.20 -11.10
C GLY A 154 -8.89 7.72 -12.55
N MET A 155 -8.93 6.41 -12.79
CA MET A 155 -8.75 5.78 -14.10
C MET A 155 -9.84 4.73 -14.35
N GLN A 156 -10.31 4.65 -15.60
CA GLN A 156 -11.16 3.59 -16.12
C GLN A 156 -10.48 2.96 -17.33
N ILE A 157 -10.34 1.65 -17.31
CA ILE A 157 -9.71 0.84 -18.35
C ILE A 157 -10.78 -0.02 -19.01
N VAL A 158 -10.90 0.08 -20.32
CA VAL A 158 -11.77 -0.78 -21.14
C VAL A 158 -10.88 -1.77 -21.88
N LEU A 159 -11.25 -3.03 -21.80
CA LEU A 159 -10.58 -4.14 -22.47
C LEU A 159 -11.49 -4.73 -23.54
N ASP A 160 -10.91 -5.21 -24.62
CA ASP A 160 -11.61 -5.96 -25.65
C ASP A 160 -12.06 -7.34 -25.13
N LYS A 161 -12.79 -8.09 -25.99
CA LYS A 161 -13.29 -9.43 -25.66
C LYS A 161 -12.19 -10.42 -25.27
N LYS A 162 -10.98 -10.25 -25.83
CA LYS A 162 -9.80 -11.09 -25.61
C LYS A 162 -8.97 -10.63 -24.41
N GLY A 163 -9.35 -9.54 -23.75
CA GLY A 163 -8.62 -8.93 -22.64
C GLY A 163 -7.49 -7.98 -23.07
N GLY A 164 -7.40 -7.63 -24.35
CA GLY A 164 -6.49 -6.60 -24.85
C GLY A 164 -6.96 -5.20 -24.47
N LEU A 165 -6.03 -4.24 -24.35
CA LEU A 165 -6.35 -2.86 -24.00
C LEU A 165 -7.10 -2.17 -25.15
N GLU A 166 -8.34 -1.74 -24.92
CA GLU A 166 -9.18 -1.06 -25.92
C GLU A 166 -9.11 0.47 -25.74
N SER A 167 -9.43 0.96 -24.54
CA SER A 167 -9.37 2.40 -24.25
C SER A 167 -9.14 2.68 -22.76
N VAL A 168 -8.70 3.89 -22.45
CA VAL A 168 -8.46 4.35 -21.09
C VAL A 168 -8.98 5.77 -20.94
N ASN A 169 -9.73 6.00 -19.86
CA ASN A 169 -10.09 7.33 -19.42
C ASN A 169 -9.39 7.65 -18.09
N ILE A 170 -8.83 8.84 -17.99
CA ILE A 170 -8.23 9.38 -16.76
C ILE A 170 -9.01 10.64 -16.40
N GLN A 171 -9.53 10.71 -15.18
CA GLN A 171 -10.42 11.80 -14.72
C GLN A 171 -11.59 12.06 -15.69
N GLY A 172 -12.15 10.98 -16.26
CA GLY A 172 -13.27 11.05 -17.22
C GLY A 172 -12.91 11.55 -18.62
N LYS A 173 -11.63 11.80 -18.92
CA LYS A 173 -11.15 12.22 -20.24
C LYS A 173 -10.36 11.09 -20.91
N PRO A 174 -10.42 10.93 -22.24
CA PRO A 174 -9.58 9.98 -22.95
C PRO A 174 -8.10 10.19 -22.63
N PHE A 175 -7.39 9.09 -22.41
CA PHE A 175 -5.95 9.10 -22.20
C PHE A 175 -5.23 9.71 -23.41
N ASP A 176 -4.41 10.73 -23.15
CA ASP A 176 -3.56 11.42 -24.13
C ASP A 176 -2.10 11.09 -23.86
N GLU A 177 -1.46 10.40 -24.80
CA GLU A 177 -0.08 9.94 -24.68
C GLU A 177 0.95 11.07 -24.86
N ASN A 178 0.52 12.26 -25.30
CA ASN A 178 1.41 13.39 -25.61
C ASN A 178 1.62 14.35 -24.44
N ARG A 179 0.98 14.12 -23.28
CA ARG A 179 1.14 14.96 -22.07
C ARG A 179 1.76 14.20 -20.91
N THR A 180 2.16 14.93 -19.88
CA THR A 180 2.58 14.36 -18.60
C THR A 180 1.39 14.17 -17.65
N TYR A 181 1.57 13.25 -16.69
CA TYR A 181 0.59 12.90 -15.66
C TYR A 181 1.23 12.90 -14.28
N PHE A 182 0.47 13.33 -13.28
CA PHE A 182 0.82 13.23 -11.86
C PHE A 182 0.13 12.04 -11.23
N VAL A 183 0.92 11.09 -10.74
CA VAL A 183 0.44 9.81 -10.24
C VAL A 183 0.82 9.65 -8.77
N ALA A 184 -0.17 9.49 -7.90
CA ALA A 184 0.06 9.23 -6.49
C ALA A 184 0.24 7.72 -6.27
N THR A 185 1.24 7.38 -5.48
CA THR A 185 1.66 6.01 -5.21
C THR A 185 2.42 5.93 -3.88
N SER A 186 2.99 4.78 -3.51
CA SER A 186 3.89 4.68 -2.36
C SER A 186 5.35 4.87 -2.75
N ASP A 187 6.14 5.49 -1.88
CA ASP A 187 7.60 5.57 -1.95
C ASP A 187 8.29 4.22 -2.20
N TYR A 188 7.78 3.12 -1.65
CA TYR A 188 8.25 1.76 -1.95
C TYR A 188 8.22 1.44 -3.46
N LEU A 189 7.17 1.87 -4.17
CA LEU A 189 7.06 1.63 -5.61
C LEU A 189 7.97 2.55 -6.41
N VAL A 190 8.12 3.79 -5.96
CA VAL A 190 9.07 4.75 -6.54
C VAL A 190 10.51 4.22 -6.43
N GLN A 191 10.89 3.72 -5.26
CA GLN A 191 12.24 3.20 -5.01
C GLN A 191 12.49 1.85 -5.69
N GLY A 192 11.48 0.97 -5.71
CA GLY A 192 11.60 -0.33 -6.39
C GLY A 192 11.70 -0.19 -7.91
N GLY A 193 10.96 0.77 -8.48
CA GLY A 193 11.03 1.10 -9.90
C GLY A 193 10.90 -0.13 -10.83
N PRO A 194 11.64 -0.17 -11.96
CA PRO A 194 11.49 -1.20 -12.98
C PRO A 194 11.71 -2.63 -12.44
N SER A 195 12.51 -2.78 -11.37
CA SER A 195 12.84 -4.10 -10.80
C SER A 195 11.61 -4.84 -10.25
N ILE A 196 10.55 -4.11 -9.91
CA ILE A 196 9.27 -4.65 -9.44
C ILE A 196 8.12 -4.35 -10.42
N GLY A 197 8.45 -3.92 -11.64
CA GLY A 197 7.52 -3.69 -12.75
C GLY A 197 6.85 -2.31 -12.76
N PHE A 198 7.28 -1.37 -11.93
CA PHE A 198 6.68 -0.03 -11.83
C PHE A 198 7.63 1.06 -12.36
N PHE A 199 7.06 2.12 -12.93
CA PHE A 199 7.77 3.37 -13.23
C PHE A 199 9.14 3.21 -13.92
N ASN A 200 9.13 2.74 -15.17
CA ASN A 200 10.36 2.61 -15.97
C ASN A 200 11.13 3.93 -16.07
N GLU A 201 10.40 5.03 -16.20
CA GLU A 201 10.93 6.38 -16.26
C GLU A 201 10.09 7.30 -15.38
N ILE A 202 10.74 8.11 -14.56
CA ILE A 202 10.11 9.14 -13.72
C ILE A 202 10.76 10.47 -14.08
N ILE A 203 9.95 11.46 -14.46
CA ILE A 203 10.43 12.82 -14.78
C ILE A 203 10.78 13.56 -13.49
N SER A 204 9.87 13.53 -12.52
CA SER A 204 10.07 14.15 -11.21
C SER A 204 9.29 13.41 -10.13
N THR A 205 9.71 13.55 -8.88
CA THR A 205 9.00 13.02 -7.71
C THR A 205 8.75 14.14 -6.71
N THR A 206 7.53 14.21 -6.19
CA THR A 206 7.15 15.06 -5.07
C THR A 206 6.88 14.19 -3.85
N ASP A 207 7.70 14.35 -2.82
CA ASP A 207 7.43 13.76 -1.51
C ASP A 207 6.31 14.55 -0.80
N THR A 208 5.26 13.85 -0.39
CA THR A 208 4.15 14.46 0.34
C THR A 208 4.44 14.57 1.84
N GLY A 209 5.39 13.78 2.38
CA GLY A 209 5.59 13.60 3.81
C GLY A 209 4.37 13.00 4.51
N TYR A 210 3.38 12.50 3.76
CA TYR A 210 2.14 11.95 4.27
C TYR A 210 2.24 10.43 4.32
N LEU A 211 2.32 9.87 5.53
CA LEU A 211 2.26 8.42 5.73
C LEU A 211 0.95 7.87 5.17
N LEU A 212 1.03 6.82 4.36
CA LEU A 212 -0.14 6.20 3.73
C LEU A 212 -1.13 5.71 4.79
N ARG A 213 -0.61 5.12 5.88
CA ARG A 213 -1.42 4.73 7.03
C ARG A 213 -2.14 5.91 7.70
N ASN A 214 -1.52 7.08 7.77
CA ASN A 214 -2.17 8.27 8.32
C ASN A 214 -3.29 8.75 7.40
N ALA A 215 -3.11 8.72 6.08
CA ALA A 215 -4.19 9.02 5.14
C ALA A 215 -5.42 8.11 5.35
N ILE A 216 -5.19 6.81 5.59
CA ILE A 216 -6.28 5.87 5.94
C ILE A 216 -6.97 6.25 7.25
N ILE A 217 -6.21 6.51 8.31
CA ILE A 217 -6.77 6.88 9.62
C ILE A 217 -7.52 8.22 9.54
N ASP A 218 -6.98 9.19 8.83
CA ASP A 218 -7.61 10.51 8.65
C ASP A 218 -8.89 10.40 7.82
N HIS A 219 -8.91 9.56 6.78
CA HIS A 219 -10.15 9.26 6.08
C HIS A 219 -11.19 8.60 6.99
N PHE A 220 -10.80 7.60 7.79
CA PHE A 220 -11.70 6.96 8.75
C PHE A 220 -12.28 7.96 9.77
N ARG A 221 -11.55 9.02 10.11
CA ARG A 221 -12.07 10.10 10.99
C ARG A 221 -13.03 11.05 10.30
N LYS A 222 -12.96 11.17 8.97
CA LYS A 222 -13.76 12.12 8.19
C LYS A 222 -15.12 11.56 7.78
N VAL A 223 -15.30 10.24 7.82
CA VAL A 223 -16.51 9.58 7.36
C VAL A 223 -17.10 8.71 8.45
N ASP A 224 -18.42 8.74 8.59
CA ASP A 224 -19.11 7.86 9.53
C ASP A 224 -19.14 6.40 9.03
N THR A 225 -19.27 6.23 7.70
CA THR A 225 -19.47 4.92 7.07
C THR A 225 -18.54 4.74 5.87
N LEU A 226 -17.82 3.62 5.84
CA LEU A 226 -16.99 3.24 4.71
C LEU A 226 -17.83 2.67 3.57
N THR A 227 -17.64 3.19 2.36
CA THR A 227 -18.31 2.71 1.17
C THR A 227 -17.31 2.40 0.09
N ALA A 228 -17.20 1.12 -0.28
CA ALA A 228 -16.51 0.69 -1.47
C ALA A 228 -17.17 -0.56 -2.06
N LYS A 229 -16.97 -0.75 -3.36
CA LYS A 229 -17.47 -1.90 -4.11
C LYS A 229 -16.54 -2.16 -5.29
N VAL A 230 -16.63 -3.35 -5.84
CA VAL A 230 -16.18 -3.62 -7.20
C VAL A 230 -17.03 -2.76 -8.15
N ASP A 231 -16.37 -1.98 -8.97
CA ASP A 231 -16.96 -0.96 -9.84
C ASP A 231 -16.31 -0.96 -11.23
N ASP A 232 -16.71 -0.03 -12.09
CA ASP A 232 -16.35 0.00 -13.51
C ASP A 232 -14.96 0.62 -13.78
N ARG A 233 -13.99 0.49 -12.85
CA ARG A 233 -12.58 0.82 -13.12
C ARG A 233 -11.99 -0.06 -14.20
N PHE A 234 -12.51 -1.28 -14.34
CA PHE A 234 -12.20 -2.19 -15.43
C PHE A 234 -13.49 -2.68 -16.07
N ILE A 235 -13.63 -2.49 -17.38
CA ILE A 235 -14.75 -3.00 -18.17
C ILE A 235 -14.15 -3.94 -19.22
N GLN A 236 -14.68 -5.16 -19.34
CA GLN A 236 -14.34 -6.06 -20.44
C GLN A 236 -15.53 -6.15 -21.40
N LEU A 237 -15.31 -5.78 -22.66
CA LEU A 237 -16.34 -5.84 -23.69
C LEU A 237 -16.74 -7.28 -23.96
N GLN A 238 -18.04 -7.47 -24.24
CA GLN A 238 -18.64 -8.76 -24.58
C GLN A 238 -18.57 -9.04 -26.07
#